data_AF-A0A133VNB5-F1
#
_entry.id   AF-A0A133VNB5-F1
#
_cell.length_a   1.000
_cell.length_b   1.000
_cell.length_c   1.000
_cell.angle_alpha   90.00
_cell.angle_beta   90.00
_cell.angle_gamma   90.00
#
_symmetry.space_group_name_H-M   'P 1'
#
loop_
_entity.id
_entity.type
_entity.pdbx_description
1 polymer ?
#
loop_
_entity_poly.entity_id
_entity_poly.type
_entity_poly.pdbx_seq_one_letter_code
_entity_poly.pdbx_strand_id
1 'polypeptide(L)'
;MMRQSRTEYVVPAVVVIVLISLLFMGLWAIDISLSAAMMGARLTNGFITRNPIQMLHMGYYAVIGASVGLATLTVAILLRR
;
A
#
# COMPACT_ATOMS: atom_id res chain seq x y z
N MET A 1 34.70 -13.00 3.93
CA MET A 1 33.91 -12.03 3.13
C MET A 1 32.82 -12.82 2.40
N MET A 2 31.63 -12.96 3.00
CA MET A 2 30.53 -13.72 2.39
C MET A 2 29.96 -12.94 1.20
N ARG A 3 29.86 -13.60 0.05
CA ARG A 3 29.31 -13.02 -1.18
C ARG A 3 27.79 -13.09 -1.09
N GLN A 4 27.15 -11.99 -0.70
CA GLN A 4 25.69 -11.86 -0.73
C GLN A 4 25.19 -12.15 -2.16
N SER A 5 24.26 -13.08 -2.29
CA SER A 5 23.79 -13.58 -3.59
C SER A 5 22.78 -12.58 -4.20
N ARG A 6 22.69 -12.49 -5.53
CA ARG A 6 21.78 -11.55 -6.21
C ARG A 6 20.32 -11.63 -5.71
N THR A 7 19.86 -12.81 -5.30
CA THR A 7 18.52 -13.04 -4.76
C THR A 7 18.27 -12.32 -3.43
N GLU A 8 19.31 -12.07 -2.64
CA GLU A 8 19.22 -11.39 -1.34
C GLU A 8 18.79 -9.92 -1.46
N TYR A 9 19.08 -9.27 -2.60
CA TYR A 9 18.66 -7.89 -2.87
C TYR A 9 17.41 -7.80 -3.74
N VAL A 10 17.23 -8.75 -4.66
CA VAL A 10 16.08 -8.73 -5.59
C VAL A 10 14.76 -8.93 -4.84
N VAL A 11 14.71 -9.87 -3.89
CA VAL A 11 13.47 -10.15 -3.15
C VAL A 11 13.01 -8.92 -2.33
N PRO A 12 13.85 -8.30 -1.48
CA PRO A 12 13.45 -7.07 -0.79
C PRO A 12 13.03 -5.95 -1.72
N ALA A 13 13.71 -5.76 -2.85
CA ALA A 13 13.36 -4.72 -3.82
C ALA A 13 11.96 -4.93 -4.42
N VAL A 14 11.63 -6.17 -4.81
CA VAL A 14 10.29 -6.51 -5.30
C VAL A 14 9.23 -6.27 -4.23
N VAL A 15 9.50 -6.65 -2.98
CA VAL A 15 8.58 -6.42 -1.86
C VAL A 15 8.36 -4.91 -1.63
N VAL A 16 9.43 -4.11 -1.67
CA VAL A 16 9.33 -2.63 -1.57
C VAL A 16 8.44 -2.07 -2.67
N ILE A 17 8.64 -2.49 -3.92
CA ILE A 17 7.83 -2.02 -5.05
C ILE A 17 6.35 -2.33 -4.82
N VAL A 18 6.02 -3.57 -4.43
CA VAL A 18 4.64 -3.98 -4.16
C VAL A 18 4.02 -3.16 -3.03
N LEU A 19 4.74 -2.95 -1.92
CA LEU A 19 4.24 -2.19 -0.78
C LEU A 19 4.03 -0.71 -1.14
N ILE A 20 4.95 -0.11 -1.90
CA ILE A 20 4.80 1.27 -2.38
C ILE A 20 3.60 1.39 -3.33
N SER A 21 3.41 0.45 -4.25
CA SER A 21 2.23 0.44 -5.13
C SER A 21 0.93 0.34 -4.34
N LEU A 22 0.87 -0.50 -3.31
CA LEU A 22 -0.28 -0.60 -2.41
C LEU A 22 -0.53 0.70 -1.64
N LEU A 23 0.53 1.37 -1.18
CA LEU A 23 0.43 2.66 -0.52
C LEU A 23 -0.19 3.72 -1.43
N PHE A 24 0.29 3.85 -2.67
CA PHE A 24 -0.26 4.80 -3.64
C PHE A 24 -1.70 4.46 -4.03
N MET A 25 -2.02 3.18 -4.24
CA MET A 25 -3.40 2.76 -4.50
C MET A 25 -4.33 3.07 -3.32
N GLY A 26 -3.86 2.87 -2.09
CA GLY A 26 -4.61 3.20 -0.88
C GLY A 26 -4.87 4.70 -0.75
N LEU A 27 -3.85 5.53 -0.98
CA LEU A 27 -3.97 7.00 -0.97
C LEU A 27 -4.93 7.50 -2.04
N TRP A 28 -4.83 6.97 -3.26
CA TRP A 28 -5.76 7.29 -4.35
C TRP A 28 -7.20 6.87 -4.01
N ALA A 29 -7.39 5.68 -3.42
CA ALA A 29 -8.70 5.22 -2.98
C ALA A 29 -9.30 6.14 -1.91
N ILE A 30 -8.49 6.66 -0.98
CA ILE A 30 -8.93 7.64 0.02
C ILE A 30 -9.39 8.93 -0.66
N ASP A 31 -8.59 9.49 -1.56
CA ASP A 31 -8.83 10.77 -2.23
C ASP A 31 -10.18 10.80 -2.97
N ILE A 32 -10.40 9.82 -3.85
CA ILE A 32 -11.65 9.72 -4.64
C ILE A 32 -12.86 9.42 -3.76
N SER A 33 -12.67 8.63 -2.70
CA SER A 33 -13.76 8.21 -1.82
C SER A 33 -14.21 9.31 -0.89
N LEU A 34 -13.26 10.07 -0.34
CA LEU A 34 -13.56 11.23 0.48
C LEU A 34 -14.30 12.29 -0.35
N SER A 35 -13.82 12.56 -1.56
CA SER A 35 -14.48 13.46 -2.50
C SER A 35 -15.92 13.03 -2.80
N ALA A 36 -16.13 11.75 -3.12
CA ALA A 36 -17.48 11.22 -3.40
C ALA A 36 -18.39 11.26 -2.16
N ALA A 37 -17.87 10.94 -0.97
CA ALA A 37 -18.63 10.98 0.28
C ALA A 37 -19.10 12.42 0.60
N MET A 38 -18.23 13.41 0.42
CA MET A 38 -18.57 14.82 0.65
C MET A 38 -19.62 15.34 -0.32
N MET A 39 -19.64 14.84 -1.57
CA MET A 39 -20.63 15.21 -2.58
C MET A 39 -21.93 14.40 -2.49
N GLY A 40 -22.03 13.42 -1.57
CA GLY A 40 -23.16 12.47 -1.57
C GLY A 40 -23.23 11.61 -2.85
N ALA A 41 -22.12 11.48 -3.56
CA ALA A 41 -22.01 10.78 -4.83
C ALA A 41 -21.63 9.29 -4.63
N ARG A 42 -21.80 8.50 -5.69
CA ARG A 42 -21.31 7.11 -5.77
C ARG A 42 -20.03 7.05 -6.57
N LEU A 43 -19.19 6.06 -6.27
CA LEU A 43 -17.97 5.83 -7.02
C LEU A 43 -18.25 5.11 -8.34
N THR A 44 -17.55 5.52 -9.40
CA THR A 44 -17.58 4.92 -10.76
C THR A 44 -16.22 4.39 -11.18
N ASN A 45 -15.33 4.18 -10.22
CA ASN A 45 -13.92 3.84 -10.39
C ASN A 45 -13.64 2.39 -10.84
N GLY A 46 -14.67 1.60 -11.14
CA GLY A 46 -14.52 0.21 -11.60
C GLY A 46 -14.13 -0.81 -10.53
N PHE A 47 -14.06 -0.40 -9.26
CA PHE A 47 -13.74 -1.29 -8.14
C PHE A 47 -14.98 -2.03 -7.60
N ILE A 48 -14.72 -3.00 -6.72
CA ILE A 48 -15.71 -3.94 -6.15
C ILE A 48 -16.87 -3.22 -5.45
N THR A 49 -16.60 -2.11 -4.75
CA THR A 49 -17.63 -1.33 -4.07
C THR A 49 -17.81 0.05 -4.69
N ARG A 50 -19.07 0.46 -4.84
CA ARG A 50 -19.46 1.82 -5.24
C ARG A 50 -19.79 2.72 -4.05
N ASN A 51 -19.79 2.16 -2.83
CA ASN A 51 -20.05 2.91 -1.61
C ASN A 51 -18.76 3.67 -1.21
N PRO A 52 -18.77 5.00 -1.17
CA PRO A 52 -17.57 5.78 -0.90
C PRO A 52 -17.02 5.55 0.51
N ILE A 53 -17.88 5.35 1.52
CA ILE A 53 -17.43 5.10 2.89
C ILE A 53 -16.70 3.75 2.98
N GLN A 54 -17.20 2.71 2.31
CA GLN A 54 -16.52 1.41 2.30
C GLN A 54 -15.17 1.49 1.59
N MET A 55 -15.11 2.16 0.43
CA MET A 55 -13.86 2.33 -0.32
C MET A 55 -12.83 3.14 0.45
N LEU A 56 -13.28 4.16 1.19
CA LEU A 56 -12.43 4.96 2.07
C LEU A 56 -11.73 4.09 3.12
N HIS A 57 -12.45 3.18 3.77
CA HIS A 57 -11.87 2.24 4.73
C HIS A 57 -10.91 1.25 4.07
N MET A 58 -11.23 0.74 2.88
CA MET A 58 -10.31 -0.11 2.13
C MET A 58 -8.99 0.62 1.82
N GLY A 59 -9.08 1.90 1.44
CA GLY A 59 -7.91 2.75 1.24
C GLY A 59 -7.09 2.91 2.51
N TYR A 60 -7.71 3.20 3.66
CA TYR A 60 -7.01 3.28 4.94
C TYR A 60 -6.32 1.96 5.31
N TYR A 61 -6.99 0.82 5.16
CA TYR A 61 -6.37 -0.48 5.45
C TYR A 61 -5.19 -0.79 4.54
N ALA A 62 -5.27 -0.42 3.25
CA ALA A 62 -4.16 -0.57 2.31
C ALA A 62 -2.96 0.29 2.71
N VAL A 63 -3.18 1.57 3.08
CA VAL A 63 -2.10 2.47 3.53
C VAL A 63 -1.47 1.95 4.82
N ILE A 64 -2.27 1.62 5.83
CA ILE A 64 -1.77 1.12 7.12
C ILE A 64 -0.96 -0.17 6.92
N GLY A 65 -1.50 -1.14 6.17
CA GLY A 65 -0.82 -2.41 5.89
C GLY A 65 0.50 -2.22 5.13
N ALA A 66 0.50 -1.36 4.11
CA ALA A 66 1.71 -1.03 3.35
C ALA A 66 2.76 -0.33 4.22
N SER A 67 2.37 0.65 5.03
CA SER A 67 3.28 1.37 5.94
C SER A 67 3.90 0.46 7.00
N VAL A 68 3.09 -0.39 7.63
CA VAL A 68 3.60 -1.38 8.60
C VAL A 68 4.54 -2.36 7.90
N GLY A 69 4.18 -2.86 6.72
CA GLY A 69 5.04 -3.75 5.93
C GLY A 69 6.40 -3.13 5.58
N LEU A 70 6.41 -1.86 5.16
CA LEU A 70 7.64 -1.12 4.87
C LEU A 70 8.50 -0.94 6.12
N ALA A 71 7.88 -0.61 7.25
CA ALA A 71 8.58 -0.47 8.52
C ALA A 71 9.21 -1.81 8.96
N THR A 72 8.45 -2.90 8.91
CA THR A 72 8.94 -4.25 9.25
C THR A 72 10.09 -4.68 8.34
N LEU A 73 9.96 -4.48 7.03
CA LEU A 73 11.04 -4.79 6.08
C LEU A 73 12.29 -3.96 6.36
N THR A 74 12.13 -2.67 6.66
CA THR A 74 13.25 -1.79 7.01
C THR A 74 13.98 -2.30 8.24
N VAL A 75 13.26 -2.60 9.32
CA VAL A 75 13.85 -3.19 10.53
C VAL A 75 14.55 -4.51 10.23
N ALA A 76 13.93 -5.40 9.44
CA ALA A 76 14.52 -6.68 9.07
C ALA A 76 15.82 -6.53 8.26
N ILE A 77 15.90 -5.55 7.35
CA ILE A 77 17.13 -5.26 6.59
C ILE A 77 18.20 -4.70 7.52
N LEU A 78 17.85 -3.81 8.46
CA LEU A 78 18.80 -3.22 9.40
C LEU A 78 19.39 -4.26 10.36
N LEU A 79 18.57 -5.19 10.86
CA LEU A 79 19.02 -6.25 11.78
C LEU A 79 19.85 -7.36 11.09
N ARG A 80 19.82 -7.43 9.76
CA ARG A 80 20.64 -8.37 8.97
C ARG A 80 22.01 -7.81 8.58
N ARG A 81 22.24 -6.51 8.80
CA ARG A 81 23.54 -5.85 8.61
C ARG A 81 24.37 -5.96 9.87
#